data_AF-A0A9E1SRH4-F1
#
_entry.id   AF-A0A9E1SRH4-F1
#
_cell.length_a   1.000
_cell.length_b   1.000
_cell.length_c   1.000
_cell.angle_alpha   90.00
_cell.angle_beta   90.00
_cell.angle_gamma   90.00
#
_symmetry.space_group_name_H-M   'P 1'
#
loop_
_entity.id
_entity.type
_entity.pdbx_description
1 polymer ?
#
loop_
_entity_poly.entity_id
_entity_poly.type
_entity_poly.pdbx_seq_one_letter_code
_entity_poly.pdbx_strand_id
1 'polypeptide(L)' 'MTDNTPETGGEDERVHPMQALLDNPFLLLFIGVAVPAVLYTIWGVMEVAMIPIAQ' A
#
# COMPACT_ATOMS: atom_id res chain seq x y z
N MET A 1 36.17 -5.64 -40.43
CA MET A 1 36.38 -5.96 -39.01
C MET A 1 35.52 -4.99 -38.20
N THR A 2 34.19 -5.22 -38.18
CA THR A 2 33.26 -4.46 -37.34
C THR A 2 33.23 -5.16 -35.99
N ASP A 3 33.70 -4.46 -34.98
CA ASP A 3 33.75 -4.89 -33.59
C ASP A 3 32.34 -5.12 -33.06
N ASN A 4 32.16 -6.23 -32.35
CA ASN A 4 30.88 -6.64 -31.82
C ASN A 4 30.62 -5.85 -30.54
N THR A 5 29.45 -5.21 -30.49
CA THR A 5 28.88 -4.46 -29.38
C THR A 5 29.10 -5.18 -28.03
N PRO A 6 29.55 -4.48 -26.97
CA PRO A 6 29.37 -4.99 -25.63
C PRO A 6 27.89 -4.75 -25.26
N GLU A 7 27.06 -5.77 -25.48
CA GLU A 7 25.68 -5.86 -24.95
C GLU A 7 25.79 -5.86 -23.41
N THR A 8 25.94 -4.68 -22.84
CA THR A 8 26.14 -4.50 -21.41
C THR A 8 24.80 -4.63 -20.73
N GLY A 9 24.62 -5.78 -20.08
CA GLY A 9 23.84 -5.90 -18.86
C GLY A 9 22.33 -5.91 -19.10
N GLY A 10 21.75 -7.11 -19.07
CA GLY A 10 20.38 -7.25 -18.59
C GLY A 10 20.30 -6.71 -17.16
N GLU A 11 19.91 -5.46 -17.04
CA GLU A 11 19.40 -4.92 -15.81
C GLU A 11 18.03 -5.57 -15.65
N ASP A 12 17.99 -6.68 -14.89
CA ASP A 12 16.79 -7.05 -14.16
C ASP A 12 16.36 -5.78 -13.41
N GLU A 13 15.49 -4.99 -14.03
CA GLU A 13 14.93 -3.77 -13.48
C GLU A 13 14.13 -4.23 -12.27
N ARG A 14 14.80 -4.27 -11.11
CA ARG A 14 14.25 -4.70 -9.83
C ARG A 14 13.13 -3.72 -9.52
N VAL A 15 11.93 -4.07 -9.97
CA VAL A 15 10.71 -3.27 -9.79
C VAL A 15 10.66 -2.90 -8.31
N HIS A 16 10.72 -1.60 -8.04
CA HIS A 16 10.82 -1.13 -6.68
C HIS A 16 9.56 -1.59 -5.93
N PRO A 17 9.67 -2.23 -4.75
CA PRO A 17 8.53 -2.90 -4.10
C PRO A 17 7.38 -1.93 -3.77
N MET A 18 7.68 -0.65 -3.60
CA MET A 18 6.65 0.39 -3.46
C MET A 18 5.89 0.67 -4.76
N GLN A 19 6.55 0.60 -5.93
CA GLN A 19 5.89 0.75 -7.23
C GLN A 19 4.93 -0.42 -7.49
N ALA A 20 5.39 -1.66 -7.26
CA ALA A 20 4.53 -2.85 -7.41
C ALA A 20 3.28 -2.81 -6.50
N LEU A 21 3.39 -2.19 -5.31
CA LEU A 21 2.26 -1.97 -4.40
C LEU A 21 1.26 -0.95 -4.95
N LEU A 22 1.76 0.14 -5.55
CA LEU A 22 0.97 1.25 -6.09
C LEU A 22 0.38 0.94 -7.48
N ASP A 23 1.02 0.06 -8.25
CA ASP A 23 0.61 -0.34 -9.60
C ASP A 23 -0.60 -1.29 -9.61
N ASN A 24 -0.96 -1.87 -8.46
CA ASN A 24 -2.14 -2.72 -8.34
C ASN A 24 -3.37 -1.89 -7.89
N PRO A 25 -4.32 -1.60 -8.80
CA PRO A 25 -5.47 -0.74 -8.48
C PRO A 25 -6.37 -1.33 -7.39
N PHE A 26 -6.43 -2.65 -7.24
CA PHE A 26 -7.21 -3.29 -6.17
C PHE A 26 -6.57 -3.12 -4.81
N LEU A 27 -5.23 -3.16 -4.74
CA LEU A 27 -4.52 -2.89 -3.50
C LEU A 27 -4.67 -1.43 -3.08
N LEU A 28 -4.59 -0.52 -4.04
CA LEU A 28 -4.82 0.90 -3.82
C LEU A 28 -6.25 1.18 -3.33
N LEU A 29 -7.25 0.54 -3.96
CA LEU A 29 -8.65 0.60 -3.53
C LEU A 29 -8.84 0.00 -2.13
N PHE A 30 -8.25 -1.16 -1.87
CA PHE A 30 -8.33 -1.83 -0.58
C PHE A 30 -7.77 -0.94 0.52
N ILE A 31 -6.57 -0.38 0.36
CA ILE A 31 -5.98 0.55 1.33
C ILE A 31 -6.85 1.80 1.45
N GLY A 32 -7.35 2.34 0.34
CA GLY A 32 -8.21 3.53 0.32
C GLY A 32 -9.51 3.37 1.10
N VAL A 33 -10.10 2.17 1.14
CA VAL A 33 -11.33 1.88 1.90
C VAL A 33 -11.03 1.32 3.30
N ALA A 34 -10.02 0.45 3.43
CA ALA A 34 -9.67 -0.20 4.67
C ALA A 34 -9.10 0.79 5.69
N VAL A 35 -8.29 1.77 5.28
CA VAL A 35 -7.73 2.79 6.17
C VAL A 35 -8.83 3.58 6.89
N PRO A 36 -9.77 4.26 6.19
CA PRO A 36 -10.85 4.97 6.86
C PRO A 36 -11.78 4.02 7.61
N ALA A 37 -12.08 2.83 7.08
CA ALA A 37 -12.94 1.87 7.76
C ALA A 37 -12.38 1.46 9.13
N VAL A 38 -11.09 1.10 9.20
CA VAL A 38 -10.42 0.72 10.45
C VAL A 38 -10.31 1.92 11.40
N LEU A 39 -9.89 3.08 10.89
CA LEU A 39 -9.81 4.31 11.70
C LEU A 39 -11.16 4.66 12.33
N TYR A 40 -12.23 4.72 11.54
CA TYR A 40 -13.57 5.03 12.04
C TYR A 40 -14.12 3.95 12.97
N THR A 41 -13.79 2.68 12.73
CA THR A 41 -14.18 1.59 13.64
C THR A 41 -13.50 1.75 14.99
N ILE A 42 -12.18 1.96 15.02
CA ILE A 42 -11.43 2.12 16.27
C ILE A 42 -11.90 3.39 17.00
N TRP A 43 -12.07 4.49 16.27
CA TRP A 43 -12.64 5.70 16.85
C TRP A 43 -14.02 5.41 17.44
N GLY A 44 -14.97 4.88 16.67
CA GLY A 44 -16.32 4.60 17.15
C GLY A 44 -16.34 3.68 18.37
N VAL A 45 -15.45 2.69 18.42
CA VAL A 45 -15.29 1.81 19.60
C VAL A 45 -14.77 2.58 20.80
N MET A 46 -13.76 3.43 20.64
CA MET A 46 -13.30 4.30 21.74
C MET A 46 -14.40 5.26 22.20
N GLU A 47 -15.14 5.87 21.28
CA GLU A 47 -16.25 6.77 21.59
C GLU A 47 -17.26 6.08 22.49
N VAL A 48 -17.71 4.87 22.11
CA VAL A 48 -18.66 4.08 22.89
C VAL A 48 -18.08 3.67 24.25
N ALA A 49 -16.81 3.26 24.29
CA ALA A 49 -16.15 2.86 25.53
C ALA A 49 -15.97 4.01 26.54
N MET A 50 -15.91 5.25 26.05
CA MET A 50 -15.79 6.46 26.87
C MET A 50 -17.14 7.01 27.34
N ILE A 51 -18.27 6.51 26.83
CA ILE A 51 -19.60 6.94 27.30
C ILE A 51 -19.76 6.48 28.76
N PRO A 52 -19.89 7.42 29.72
CA PRO A 52 -20.13 7.04 31.09
C PRO A 52 -21.49 6.37 31.19
N ILE A 53 -21.50 5.13 31.68
CA ILE A 53 -22.73 4.41 31.98
C ILE A 53 -23.33 5.10 33.20
N ALA A 54 -24.33 5.96 32.97
CA ALA A 54 -25.07 6.60 34.05
C ALA A 54 -25.63 5.51 34.97
N GLN A 55 -25.17 5.51 36.22
CA GLN A 55 -25.69 4.66 37.29
C GLN A 55 -27.00 5.25 37.81
#